data_AF-A0A2T0BCT2-F1
#
_entry.id   AF-A0A2T0BCT2-F1
#
_cell.length_a   1.000
_cell.length_b   1.000
_cell.length_c   1.000
_cell.angle_alpha   90.00
_cell.angle_beta   90.00
_cell.angle_gamma   90.00
#
_symmetry.space_group_name_H-M   'P 1'
#
loop_
_entity.id
_entity.type
_entity.pdbx_description
1 polymer ?
#
loop_
_entity_poly.entity_id
_entity_poly.type
_entity_poly.pdbx_seq_one_letter_code
_entity_poly.pdbx_strand_id
1 'polypeptide(L)'
;MNLGECFLELAKNEEDSGNLYKEFATTCSGKLKSICIKFSKEEHNAGILKLSKNIKSKDKQLNEDLNDFFKEQTNYIKIKHQNINFVTEKDFFIFVLQMEKNSIKIYTKLLSMFKIDSDEFKIFEKLLNEEKRHMIYILSQIHKLN
;
A
#
# COMPACT_ATOMS: atom_id res chain seq x y z
N MET A 1 -15.55 -1.02 -11.41
CA MET A 1 -14.20 -0.57 -11.78
C MET A 1 -13.60 -1.62 -12.69
N ASN A 2 -12.98 -1.20 -13.79
CA ASN A 2 -12.21 -2.09 -14.66
C ASN A 2 -10.74 -2.18 -14.20
N LEU A 3 -9.96 -3.08 -14.80
CA LEU A 3 -8.58 -3.33 -14.41
C LEU A 3 -7.62 -2.17 -14.72
N GLY A 4 -7.91 -1.35 -15.73
CA GLY A 4 -7.15 -0.13 -16.00
C GLY A 4 -7.36 0.93 -14.91
N GLU A 5 -8.62 1.21 -14.58
CA GLU A 5 -9.02 2.07 -13.46
C GLU A 5 -8.44 1.58 -12.13
N CYS A 6 -8.44 0.27 -11.92
CA CYS A 6 -7.84 -0.39 -10.75
C CYS A 6 -6.38 0.02 -10.54
N PHE A 7 -5.59 -0.03 -11.61
CA PHE A 7 -4.17 0.29 -11.52
C PHE A 7 -3.92 1.78 -11.33
N LEU A 8 -4.79 2.63 -11.87
CA LEU A 8 -4.72 4.07 -11.59
C LEU A 8 -5.04 4.37 -10.12
N GLU A 9 -6.06 3.73 -9.55
CA GLU A 9 -6.40 3.90 -8.14
C GLU A 9 -5.31 3.34 -7.22
N LEU A 10 -4.71 2.19 -7.57
CA LEU A 10 -3.53 1.66 -6.87
C LEU A 10 -2.34 2.61 -6.89
N ALA A 11 -1.98 3.12 -8.07
CA ALA A 11 -0.88 4.05 -8.21
C ALA A 11 -1.08 5.29 -7.34
N LYS A 12 -2.33 5.80 -7.30
CA LYS A 12 -2.71 6.91 -6.45
C LYS A 12 -2.62 6.55 -4.96
N ASN A 13 -3.10 5.38 -4.55
CA ASN A 13 -3.03 4.95 -3.15
C ASN A 13 -1.57 4.84 -2.66
N GLU A 14 -0.66 4.33 -3.48
CA GLU A 14 0.78 4.29 -3.18
C GLU A 14 1.41 5.69 -3.13
N GLU A 15 0.96 6.60 -3.99
CA GLU A 15 1.36 8.00 -3.93
C GLU A 15 0.92 8.69 -2.64
N ASP A 16 -0.36 8.55 -2.30
CA ASP A 16 -0.99 9.14 -1.13
C ASP A 16 -0.35 8.56 0.15
N SER A 17 -0.05 7.25 0.16
CA SER A 17 0.67 6.57 1.25
C SER A 17 2.09 7.13 1.41
N GLY A 18 2.83 7.27 0.32
CA GLY A 18 4.18 7.86 0.33
C GLY A 18 4.20 9.30 0.81
N ASN A 19 3.21 10.09 0.40
CA ASN A 19 3.05 11.48 0.84
C ASN A 19 2.70 11.54 2.33
N LEU A 20 1.82 10.66 2.81
CA LEU A 20 1.48 10.57 4.22
C LEU A 20 2.70 10.23 5.09
N TYR A 21 3.55 9.29 4.65
CA TYR A 21 4.81 9.00 5.35
C TYR A 21 5.78 10.19 5.36
N LYS A 22 5.86 10.97 4.27
CA LYS A 22 6.67 12.19 4.23
C LYS A 22 6.14 13.25 5.18
N GLU A 23 4.83 13.50 5.17
CA GLU A 23 4.18 14.46 6.05
C GLU A 23 4.43 14.08 7.51
N PHE A 24 4.27 12.80 7.86
CA PHE A 24 4.54 12.33 9.21
C PHE A 24 6.03 12.39 9.60
N ALA A 25 6.95 12.20 8.65
CA ALA A 25 8.38 12.41 8.89
C ALA A 25 8.72 13.86 9.28
N THR A 26 7.83 14.84 9.03
CA THR A 26 8.00 16.23 9.48
C THR A 26 7.59 16.45 10.93
N THR A 27 6.69 15.61 11.47
CA THR A 27 6.14 15.75 12.82
C THR A 27 6.82 14.84 13.84
N CYS A 28 7.48 13.77 13.42
CA CYS A 28 8.24 12.87 14.29
C CYS A 28 9.77 13.14 14.27
N SER A 29 10.48 12.54 15.21
CA SER A 29 11.93 12.69 15.36
C SER A 29 12.66 11.35 15.54
N GLY A 30 14.00 11.38 15.51
CA GLY A 30 14.85 10.23 15.78
C GLY A 30 14.64 9.04 14.84
N LYS A 31 14.52 7.85 15.43
CA LYS A 31 14.39 6.59 14.71
C LYS A 31 13.10 6.53 13.89
N LEU A 32 11.99 7.04 14.42
CA LEU A 32 10.69 7.04 13.75
C LEU A 32 10.74 7.84 12.45
N LYS A 33 11.33 9.04 12.47
CA LYS A 33 11.54 9.86 11.27
C LYS A 33 12.28 9.12 10.17
N SER A 34 13.33 8.39 10.54
CA SER A 34 14.14 7.62 9.58
C SER A 34 13.32 6.49 8.93
N ILE A 35 12.44 5.84 9.70
CA ILE A 35 11.53 4.80 9.20
C ILE A 35 10.54 5.39 8.21
N CYS A 36 9.92 6.52 8.54
CA CYS A 36 8.91 7.16 7.69
C CYS A 36 9.52 7.61 6.35
N ILE A 37 10.73 8.17 6.39
CA ILE A 37 11.47 8.52 5.17
C ILE A 37 11.75 7.26 4.33
N LYS A 38 12.13 6.15 4.97
CA LYS A 38 12.39 4.89 4.27
C LYS A 38 11.12 4.39 3.56
N PHE A 39 10.02 4.25 4.29
CA PHE A 39 8.74 3.79 3.73
C PHE A 39 8.27 4.69 2.59
N SER A 40 8.37 6.02 2.74
CA SER A 40 7.99 6.96 1.68
C SER A 40 8.75 6.81 0.35
N LYS A 41 9.93 6.19 0.38
CA LYS A 41 10.76 5.94 -0.81
C LYS A 41 10.51 4.54 -1.40
N GLU A 42 9.98 3.62 -0.60
CA GLU A 42 9.73 2.24 -1.00
C GLU A 42 8.38 2.11 -1.73
N GLU A 43 7.45 3.07 -1.59
CA GLU A 43 6.16 3.08 -2.30
C GLU A 43 6.26 2.93 -3.82
N HIS A 44 5.32 2.17 -4.39
CA HIS A 44 5.50 1.48 -5.67
C HIS A 44 4.80 2.13 -6.88
N ASN A 45 4.42 3.41 -6.77
CA ASN A 45 3.63 4.15 -7.76
C ASN A 45 4.12 3.98 -9.22
N ALA A 46 5.43 4.13 -9.47
CA ALA A 46 5.99 4.08 -10.83
C ALA A 46 5.80 2.72 -11.53
N GLY A 47 5.90 1.60 -10.79
CA GLY A 47 5.70 0.26 -11.33
C GLY A 47 4.26 0.01 -11.74
N ILE A 48 3.33 0.46 -10.91
CA ILE A 48 1.88 0.31 -11.12
C ILE A 48 1.39 1.23 -12.24
N LEU A 49 1.90 2.47 -12.35
CA LEU A 49 1.59 3.36 -13.49
C LEU A 49 2.08 2.78 -14.82
N LYS A 50 3.19 2.05 -14.84
CA LYS A 50 3.65 1.38 -16.06
C LYS A 50 2.70 0.25 -16.45
N LEU A 51 2.13 -0.47 -15.49
CA LEU A 51 1.13 -1.49 -15.73
C LEU A 51 -0.18 -0.91 -16.27
N SER A 52 -0.69 0.19 -15.71
CA SER A 52 -1.95 0.81 -16.16
C SER A 52 -1.91 1.20 -17.64
N LYS A 53 -0.75 1.61 -18.14
CA LYS A 53 -0.54 2.00 -19.54
C LYS A 53 -0.45 0.81 -20.50
N ASN A 54 0.03 -0.35 -20.04
CA ASN A 54 0.42 -1.46 -20.91
C ASN A 54 -0.43 -2.72 -20.76
N ILE A 55 -1.36 -2.75 -19.81
CA ILE A 55 -2.16 -3.95 -19.57
C ILE A 55 -3.11 -4.24 -20.73
N LYS A 56 -2.99 -5.45 -21.29
CA LYS A 56 -3.82 -5.91 -22.42
C LYS A 56 -5.30 -6.09 -22.05
N SER A 57 -5.59 -6.29 -20.77
CA SER A 57 -6.93 -6.58 -20.24
C SER A 57 -7.53 -5.42 -19.45
N LYS A 58 -7.22 -4.17 -19.81
CA LYS A 58 -7.67 -2.96 -19.09
C LYS A 58 -9.18 -2.90 -18.86
N ASP A 59 -9.99 -3.40 -19.80
CA ASP A 59 -11.45 -3.34 -19.73
C ASP A 59 -12.08 -4.49 -18.94
N LYS A 60 -11.27 -5.44 -18.42
CA LYS A 60 -11.74 -6.54 -17.58
C LYS A 60 -12.38 -5.97 -16.31
N GLN A 61 -13.64 -6.29 -16.07
CA GLN A 61 -14.33 -5.89 -14.85
C GLN A 61 -13.75 -6.61 -13.63
N LEU A 62 -13.58 -5.87 -12.55
CA LEU A 62 -13.19 -6.44 -11.26
C LEU A 62 -14.40 -7.07 -10.57
N ASN A 63 -14.13 -8.05 -9.72
CA ASN A 63 -15.16 -8.60 -8.85
C ASN A 63 -15.44 -7.66 -7.65
N GLU A 64 -16.58 -7.88 -6.98
CA GLU A 64 -17.03 -7.03 -5.86
C GLU A 64 -16.02 -6.99 -4.70
N ASP A 65 -15.47 -8.15 -4.28
CA ASP A 65 -14.50 -8.21 -3.18
C ASP A 65 -13.32 -7.23 -3.36
N LEU A 66 -12.78 -7.18 -4.57
CA LEU A 66 -11.61 -6.36 -4.85
C LEU A 66 -11.97 -4.87 -4.80
N ASN A 67 -13.14 -4.49 -5.31
CA ASN A 67 -13.65 -3.13 -5.16
C ASN A 67 -13.84 -2.75 -3.68
N ASP A 68 -14.28 -3.68 -2.84
CA ASP A 68 -14.47 -3.42 -1.42
C ASP A 68 -13.15 -3.28 -0.66
N PHE A 69 -12.13 -4.09 -1.00
CA PHE A 69 -10.78 -3.91 -0.46
C PHE A 69 -10.17 -2.55 -0.84
N PHE A 70 -10.44 -2.06 -2.05
CA PHE A 70 -10.01 -0.73 -2.47
C PHE A 70 -10.70 0.38 -1.67
N LYS A 71 -12.02 0.32 -1.54
CA LYS A 71 -12.76 1.27 -0.71
C LYS A 71 -12.28 1.25 0.74
N GLU A 72 -12.00 0.07 1.30
CA GLU A 72 -11.42 -0.08 2.64
C GLU A 72 -10.10 0.69 2.75
N GLN A 73 -9.17 0.49 1.81
CA GLN A 73 -7.87 1.15 1.82
C GLN A 73 -7.98 2.66 1.60
N THR A 74 -8.69 3.10 0.56
CA THR A 74 -8.87 4.51 0.21
C THR A 74 -9.53 5.29 1.36
N ASN A 75 -10.57 4.72 1.98
CA ASN A 75 -11.21 5.34 3.14
C ASN A 75 -10.28 5.40 4.35
N TYR A 76 -9.50 4.34 4.60
CA TYR A 76 -8.56 4.29 5.70
C TYR A 76 -7.48 5.37 5.58
N ILE A 77 -6.87 5.51 4.40
CA ILE A 77 -5.89 6.56 4.09
C ILE A 77 -6.54 7.94 4.26
N LYS A 78 -7.71 8.18 3.66
CA LYS A 78 -8.38 9.48 3.70
C LYS A 78 -8.73 9.93 5.12
N ILE A 79 -9.30 9.04 5.94
CA ILE A 79 -9.68 9.35 7.33
C ILE A 79 -8.44 9.68 8.15
N LYS A 80 -7.32 9.00 7.89
CA LYS A 80 -6.07 9.18 8.64
C LYS A 80 -5.25 10.37 8.18
N HIS A 81 -5.27 10.69 6.88
CA HIS A 81 -4.71 11.93 6.34
C HIS A 81 -5.39 13.17 6.97
N GLN A 82 -6.70 13.12 7.18
CA GLN A 82 -7.45 14.17 7.89
C GLN A 82 -7.14 14.26 9.39
N ASN A 83 -6.53 13.22 9.98
CA ASN A 83 -6.28 13.10 11.42
C ASN A 83 -4.84 12.61 11.71
N ILE A 84 -3.84 13.28 11.13
CA ILE A 84 -2.41 12.90 11.23
C ILE A 84 -1.81 12.96 12.66
N ASN A 85 -2.57 13.40 13.66
CA ASN A 85 -2.13 13.39 15.05
C ASN A 85 -2.11 11.98 15.64
N PHE A 86 -1.03 11.23 15.36
CA PHE A 86 -0.68 10.03 16.12
C PHE A 86 -0.18 10.43 17.50
N VAL A 87 -0.82 9.89 18.54
CA VAL A 87 -0.50 10.22 19.93
C VAL A 87 0.80 9.53 20.37
N THR A 88 1.11 8.37 19.79
CA THR A 88 2.30 7.57 20.13
C THR A 88 2.95 6.90 18.91
N GLU A 89 4.21 6.46 19.04
CA GLU A 89 4.87 5.63 18.01
C GLU A 89 4.10 4.33 17.77
N LYS A 90 3.48 3.77 18.81
CA LYS A 90 2.66 2.56 18.71
C LYS A 90 1.43 2.79 17.85
N ASP A 91 0.74 3.92 17.99
CA ASP A 91 -0.41 4.27 17.16
C ASP A 91 -0.02 4.41 15.69
N PHE A 92 1.15 4.99 15.42
CA PHE A 92 1.70 5.05 14.07
C PHE A 92 1.94 3.64 13.52
N PHE A 93 2.65 2.77 14.24
CA PHE A 93 2.92 1.42 13.72
C PHE A 93 1.64 0.59 13.55
N ILE A 94 0.63 0.75 14.40
CA ILE A 94 -0.68 0.11 14.20
C ILE A 94 -1.36 0.62 12.93
N PHE A 95 -1.23 1.92 12.64
CA PHE A 95 -1.74 2.51 11.43
C PHE A 95 -1.06 1.95 10.17
N VAL A 96 0.27 2.00 10.12
CA VAL A 96 1.05 1.44 9.00
C VAL A 96 0.75 -0.04 8.81
N LEU A 97 0.66 -0.81 9.91
CA LEU A 97 0.33 -2.23 9.86
C LEU A 97 -1.01 -2.49 9.14
N GLN A 98 -2.01 -1.65 9.37
CA GLN A 98 -3.30 -1.81 8.71
C GLN A 98 -3.23 -1.47 7.22
N MET A 99 -2.44 -0.47 6.83
CA MET A 99 -2.17 -0.18 5.41
C MET A 99 -1.53 -1.37 4.71
N GLU A 100 -0.47 -1.95 5.29
CA GLU A 100 0.20 -3.12 4.73
C GLU A 100 -0.75 -4.31 4.58
N LYS A 101 -1.57 -4.59 5.60
CA LYS A 101 -2.55 -5.67 5.56
C LYS A 101 -3.56 -5.50 4.42
N ASN A 102 -4.01 -4.28 4.19
CA ASN A 102 -4.95 -3.98 3.11
C ASN A 102 -4.27 -4.13 1.74
N SER A 103 -3.06 -3.60 1.56
CA SER A 103 -2.26 -3.78 0.33
C SER A 103 -2.03 -5.26 0.05
N ILE A 104 -1.69 -6.06 1.07
CA ILE A 104 -1.53 -7.52 0.94
C ILE A 104 -2.82 -8.20 0.43
N LYS A 105 -4.01 -7.83 0.97
CA LYS A 105 -5.29 -8.38 0.47
C LYS A 105 -5.50 -8.05 -1.01
N ILE A 106 -5.28 -6.79 -1.37
CA ILE A 106 -5.45 -6.28 -2.73
C ILE A 106 -4.50 -7.00 -3.70
N TYR A 107 -3.20 -7.04 -3.38
CA TYR A 107 -2.19 -7.68 -4.23
C TYR A 107 -2.36 -9.18 -4.32
N THR A 108 -2.77 -9.85 -3.24
CA THR A 108 -3.09 -11.29 -3.28
C THR A 108 -4.23 -11.57 -4.25
N LYS A 109 -5.30 -10.77 -4.19
CA LYS A 109 -6.45 -10.93 -5.09
C LYS A 109 -6.07 -10.63 -6.53
N LEU A 110 -5.34 -9.55 -6.79
CA LEU A 110 -4.86 -9.21 -8.13
C LEU A 110 -3.93 -10.27 -8.71
N LEU A 111 -2.99 -10.77 -7.92
CA LEU A 111 -2.07 -11.84 -8.34
C LEU A 111 -2.85 -13.08 -8.82
N SER A 112 -3.93 -13.44 -8.12
CA SER A 112 -4.79 -14.57 -8.51
C SER A 112 -5.54 -14.39 -9.83
N MET A 113 -5.60 -13.17 -10.37
CA MET A 113 -6.28 -12.86 -11.64
C MET A 113 -5.37 -13.03 -12.87
N PHE A 114 -4.06 -13.19 -12.66
CA PHE A 114 -3.07 -13.26 -13.72
C PHE A 114 -2.52 -14.69 -13.88
N LYS A 115 -2.08 -14.99 -15.10
CA LYS A 115 -1.40 -16.25 -15.38
C LYS A 115 -0.04 -16.24 -14.67
N ILE A 116 0.32 -17.35 -14.02
CA ILE A 116 1.65 -17.56 -13.46
C ILE A 116 2.70 -17.22 -14.52
N ASP A 117 3.76 -16.53 -14.09
CA ASP A 117 4.88 -16.02 -14.89
C ASP A 117 4.59 -14.90 -15.90
N SER A 118 3.36 -14.38 -15.97
CA SER A 118 3.08 -13.16 -16.74
C SER A 118 3.80 -11.95 -16.13
N ASP A 119 3.99 -10.89 -16.93
CA ASP A 119 4.63 -9.67 -16.44
C ASP A 119 3.84 -9.03 -15.29
N GLU A 120 2.50 -9.05 -15.40
CA GLU A 120 1.60 -8.60 -14.33
C GLU A 120 1.75 -9.45 -13.08
N PHE A 121 1.80 -10.79 -13.23
CA PHE A 121 1.99 -11.70 -12.11
C PHE A 121 3.30 -11.40 -11.38
N LYS A 122 4.42 -11.27 -12.10
CA LYS A 122 5.74 -11.00 -11.50
C LYS A 122 5.78 -9.67 -10.76
N ILE A 123 5.10 -8.65 -11.28
CA ILE A 123 5.02 -7.35 -10.61
C ILE A 123 4.21 -7.48 -9.32
N PHE A 124 2.99 -8.04 -9.37
CA PHE A 124 2.18 -8.19 -8.15
C PHE A 124 2.78 -9.16 -7.13
N GLU A 125 3.51 -10.18 -7.57
CA GLU A 125 4.25 -11.08 -6.68
C GLU A 125 5.36 -10.32 -5.95
N LYS A 126 6.11 -9.48 -6.68
CA LYS A 126 7.14 -8.63 -6.08
C LYS A 126 6.55 -7.67 -5.04
N LEU A 127 5.49 -6.94 -5.42
CA LEU A 127 4.79 -6.00 -4.52
C LEU A 127 4.25 -6.71 -3.28
N LEU A 128 3.59 -7.84 -3.45
CA LEU A 128 3.07 -8.65 -2.34
C LEU A 128 4.19 -9.08 -1.36
N ASN A 129 5.36 -9.45 -1.88
CA ASN A 129 6.50 -9.82 -1.05
C ASN A 129 7.12 -8.60 -0.36
N GLU A 130 7.10 -7.43 -0.99
CA GLU A 130 7.50 -6.16 -0.39
C GLU A 130 6.62 -5.82 0.83
N GLU A 131 5.30 -5.82 0.69
CA GLU A 131 4.39 -5.51 1.81
C GLU A 131 4.43 -6.52 2.94
N LYS A 132 4.66 -7.81 2.63
CA LYS A 132 4.89 -8.82 3.68
C LYS A 132 6.14 -8.52 4.50
N ARG A 133 7.22 -8.04 3.87
CA ARG A 133 8.44 -7.64 4.58
C ARG A 133 8.19 -6.40 5.44
N HIS A 134 7.47 -5.41 4.91
CA HIS A 134 7.06 -4.24 5.68
C HIS A 134 6.24 -4.63 6.90
N MET A 135 5.23 -5.49 6.73
CA MET A 135 4.39 -6.02 7.81
C MET A 135 5.22 -6.69 8.92
N ILE A 136 6.16 -7.57 8.57
CA ILE A 136 7.04 -8.24 9.55
C ILE A 136 7.89 -7.20 10.29
N TYR A 137 8.45 -6.23 9.56
CA TYR A 137 9.23 -5.16 10.17
C TYR A 137 8.39 -4.36 11.17
N ILE A 138 7.18 -3.95 10.81
CA ILE A 138 6.28 -3.17 11.66
C ILE A 138 5.89 -3.96 12.92
N LEU A 139 5.51 -5.23 12.77
CA LEU A 139 5.20 -6.11 13.91
C LEU A 139 6.39 -6.21 14.87
N SER A 140 7.62 -6.28 14.35
CA SER A 140 8.83 -6.28 15.18
C SER A 140 9.03 -4.96 15.95
N GLN A 141 8.60 -3.83 15.41
CA GLN A 141 8.67 -2.54 16.12
C GLN A 141 7.58 -2.47 17.19
N ILE A 142 6.35 -2.88 16.89
CA ILE A 142 5.24 -2.93 17.87
C ILE A 142 5.63 -3.81 19.06
N HIS A 143 6.22 -4.98 18.81
CA HIS A 143 6.66 -5.88 19.88
C HIS A 143 7.72 -5.25 20.80
N LYS A 144 8.61 -4.41 20.28
CA LYS A 144 9.64 -3.70 21.08
C LYS A 144 9.09 -2.54 21.92
N LEU A 145 7.88 -2.08 21.62
CA LEU A 145 7.19 -1.00 22.34
C LEU A 145 6.24 -1.52 23.43
N ASN A 146 6.12 -2.84 23.58
CA ASN A 146 5.42 -3.50 24.69
C ASN A 146 6.42 -3.88 25.77
#